data_AF-A0A9R1UPQ1-F1
#
_entry.id   AF-A0A9R1UPQ1-F1
#
_cell.length_a   1.000
_cell.length_b   1.000
_cell.length_c   1.000
_cell.angle_alpha   90.00
_cell.angle_beta   90.00
_cell.angle_gamma   90.00
#
_symmetry.space_group_name_H-M   'P 1'
#
loop_
_entity.id
_entity.type
_entity.pdbx_description
1 polymer ?
#
loop_
_entity_poly.entity_id
_entity_poly.type
_entity_poly.pdbx_seq_one_letter_code
_entity_poly.pdbx_strand_id
1 'polypeptide(L)'
;MTTCAKAGMFEPKHRADLAFATINPIYTMLFATSDPKGFKTAAKSVHWMEAMQKEINALHNNNTWTLVPHPSTHNVIGSKWMY
;
A
#
# COMPACT_ATOMS: atom_id res chain seq x y z
N MET A 1 27.07 -1.22 23.51
CA MET A 1 26.12 -1.02 22.40
C MET A 1 25.83 0.46 22.23
N THR A 2 26.38 1.08 21.21
CA THR A 2 26.01 2.44 20.79
C THR A 2 24.87 2.33 19.77
N THR A 3 23.77 3.02 20.02
CA THR A 3 22.64 3.07 19.08
C THR A 3 22.98 4.06 17.95
N CYS A 4 22.43 3.87 16.76
CA CYS A 4 22.73 4.71 15.58
C CYS A 4 22.51 6.22 15.82
N ALA A 5 21.54 6.57 16.67
CA ALA A 5 21.32 7.95 17.12
C ALA A 5 22.51 8.52 17.94
N LYS A 6 23.17 7.68 18.76
CA LYS A 6 24.33 8.06 19.57
C LYS A 6 25.62 8.20 18.74
N ALA A 7 25.64 7.67 17.52
CA ALA A 7 26.74 7.78 16.56
C ALA A 7 26.56 8.96 15.57
N GLY A 8 25.54 9.81 15.77
CA GLY A 8 25.29 10.98 14.91
C GLY A 8 24.75 10.65 13.52
N MET A 9 24.36 9.39 13.27
CA MET A 9 23.80 8.96 12.00
C MET A 9 22.30 9.28 11.97
N PHE A 10 22.01 10.54 11.66
CA PHE A 10 20.65 11.03 11.47
C PHE A 10 20.39 11.10 9.97
N GLU A 11 19.51 10.24 9.45
CA GLU A 11 19.06 10.39 8.06
C GLU A 11 18.26 11.69 7.92
N PRO A 12 18.65 12.62 7.04
CA PRO A 12 17.78 13.72 6.67
C PRO A 12 16.58 13.13 5.94
N LYS A 13 15.39 13.23 6.55
CA LYS A 13 14.14 12.94 5.86
C LYS A 13 14.02 13.93 4.71
N HIS A 14 14.41 13.51 3.50
CA HIS A 14 14.16 14.28 2.29
C HIS A 14 12.66 14.26 2.05
N ARG A 15 11.96 15.19 2.70
CA ARG A 15 10.55 15.46 2.44
C ARG A 15 10.49 15.92 0.99
N ALA A 16 10.03 15.05 0.11
CA ALA A 16 9.68 15.47 -1.24
C ALA A 16 8.73 16.67 -1.08
N ASP A 17 9.15 17.82 -1.60
CA ASP A 17 8.42 19.08 -1.44
C ASP A 17 7.16 19.01 -2.33
N LEU A 18 6.09 18.44 -1.78
CA LEU A 18 4.81 18.22 -2.47
C LEU A 18 4.11 19.54 -2.87
N ALA A 19 4.66 20.69 -2.48
CA ALA A 19 4.14 22.01 -2.83
C ALA A 19 4.05 22.24 -4.34
N PHE A 20 4.94 21.64 -5.16
CA PHE A 20 4.85 21.74 -6.62
C PHE A 20 3.70 20.92 -7.23
N ALA A 21 3.28 19.84 -6.58
CA ALA A 21 2.14 19.02 -7.02
C ALA A 21 0.79 19.72 -6.79
N THR A 22 0.73 20.67 -5.85
CA THR A 22 -0.50 21.42 -5.53
C THR A 22 -0.76 22.62 -6.43
N ILE A 23 0.21 23.04 -7.24
CA ILE A 23 0.11 24.25 -8.10
C ILE A 23 -0.44 23.91 -9.49
N ASN A 24 -0.27 22.67 -9.97
CA ASN A 24 -0.74 22.26 -11.29
C ASN A 24 -2.08 21.51 -11.20
N PRO A 25 -3.15 21.99 -11.87
CA PRO A 25 -4.47 21.34 -11.84
C PRO A 25 -4.48 19.91 -12.37
N ILE A 26 -3.52 19.54 -13.23
CA ILE A 26 -3.37 18.18 -13.77
C ILE A 26 -2.95 17.21 -12.67
N TYR A 27 -2.02 17.60 -11.80
CA TYR A 27 -1.59 16.75 -10.69
C TYR A 27 -2.71 16.58 -9.66
N THR A 28 -3.50 17.61 -9.40
CA THR A 28 -4.62 17.52 -8.46
C THR A 28 -5.67 16.51 -8.90
N MET A 29 -5.98 16.43 -10.21
CA MET A 29 -6.92 15.46 -10.75
C MET A 29 -6.40 14.02 -10.68
N LEU A 30 -5.08 13.82 -10.84
CA LEU A 30 -4.44 12.52 -10.71
C LEU A 30 -4.56 11.94 -9.28
N PHE A 31 -4.48 12.80 -8.27
CA PHE A 31 -4.58 12.42 -6.85
C PHE A 31 -5.98 12.61 -6.25
N ALA A 32 -6.95 13.11 -7.02
CA ALA A 32 -8.33 13.32 -6.57
C ALA A 32 -9.09 12.00 -6.34
N THR A 33 -8.58 10.88 -6.86
CA THR A 33 -9.16 9.57 -6.61
C THR A 33 -8.90 9.18 -5.15
N SER A 34 -9.90 9.35 -4.29
CA SER A 34 -9.82 8.92 -2.91
C SER A 34 -9.74 7.39 -2.83
N ASP A 35 -8.76 6.89 -2.09
CA ASP A 35 -8.64 5.46 -1.85
C ASP A 35 -9.89 4.91 -1.16
N PRO A 36 -10.35 3.71 -1.58
CA PRO A 36 -11.50 3.09 -0.95
C PRO A 36 -11.14 2.72 0.48
N LYS A 37 -11.95 3.20 1.44
CA LYS A 37 -11.78 2.90 2.88
C LYS A 37 -12.04 1.43 3.27
N GLY A 38 -12.27 0.54 2.30
CA GLY A 38 -12.45 -0.88 2.52
C GLY A 38 -12.90 -1.64 1.27
N PHE A 39 -12.99 -2.97 1.39
CA PHE A 39 -13.35 -3.85 0.27
C PHE A 39 -14.72 -3.53 -0.33
N LYS A 40 -15.75 -3.28 0.51
CA LYS A 40 -17.12 -3.02 0.04
C LYS A 40 -17.24 -1.76 -0.82
N THR A 41 -16.38 -0.77 -0.60
CA THR A 41 -16.34 0.46 -1.42
C THR A 41 -15.46 0.27 -2.64
N ALA A 42 -14.34 -0.46 -2.52
CA ALA A 42 -13.48 -0.83 -3.64
C ALA A 42 -14.22 -1.67 -4.68
N ALA A 43 -14.96 -2.69 -4.23
CA ALA A 43 -15.67 -3.64 -5.10
C ALA A 43 -16.78 -3.01 -5.96
N LYS A 44 -17.27 -1.82 -5.58
CA LYS A 44 -18.25 -1.07 -6.38
C LYS A 44 -17.61 -0.34 -7.57
N SER A 45 -16.30 -0.12 -7.53
CA SER A 45 -15.56 0.54 -8.60
C SER A 45 -14.94 -0.50 -9.53
N VAL A 46 -15.28 -0.41 -10.81
CA VAL A 46 -14.73 -1.30 -11.85
C VAL A 46 -13.21 -1.20 -11.91
N HIS A 47 -12.65 0.00 -11.75
CA HIS A 47 -11.21 0.23 -11.79
C HIS A 47 -10.47 -0.54 -10.68
N TRP A 48 -10.99 -0.50 -9.45
CA TRP A 48 -10.40 -1.21 -8.32
C TRP A 48 -10.55 -2.72 -8.44
N MET A 49 -11.67 -3.21 -8.98
CA MET A 49 -11.86 -4.63 -9.28
C MET A 49 -10.87 -5.14 -10.33
N GLU A 50 -10.65 -4.37 -11.40
CA GLU A 50 -9.68 -4.72 -12.43
C GLU A 50 -8.24 -4.75 -11.88
N ALA A 51 -7.87 -3.74 -11.08
CA ALA A 51 -6.57 -3.71 -10.41
C ALA A 51 -6.38 -4.92 -9.48
N MET A 52 -7.39 -5.25 -8.67
CA MET A 52 -7.35 -6.40 -7.77
C MET A 52 -7.20 -7.73 -8.53
N GLN A 53 -7.88 -7.87 -9.67
CA GLN A 53 -7.76 -9.04 -10.53
C GLN A 53 -6.35 -9.17 -11.13
N LYS A 54 -5.75 -8.05 -11.57
CA LYS A 54 -4.37 -8.02 -12.09
C LYS A 54 -3.36 -8.46 -11.04
N GLU A 55 -3.50 -7.96 -9.81
CA GLU A 55 -2.66 -8.36 -8.67
C GLU A 55 -2.78 -9.87 -8.40
N ILE A 56 -4.01 -10.39 -8.30
CA ILE A 56 -4.24 -11.83 -8.09
C ILE A 56 -3.59 -12.66 -9.20
N ASN A 57 -3.75 -12.25 -10.46
CA ASN A 57 -3.13 -12.95 -11.59
C ASN A 57 -1.60 -12.90 -11.50
N ALA A 58 -1.01 -11.77 -11.11
CA ALA A 58 0.43 -11.64 -10.93
C ALA A 58 0.95 -12.57 -9.82
N LEU A 59 0.23 -12.68 -8.71
CA LEU A 59 0.55 -13.60 -7.61
C LEU A 59 0.55 -15.06 -8.06
N HIS A 60 -0.46 -15.45 -8.86
CA HIS A 60 -0.52 -16.79 -9.45
C HIS A 60 0.63 -17.03 -10.44
N ASN A 61 0.91 -16.09 -11.33
CA ASN A 61 1.99 -16.21 -12.31
C ASN A 61 3.37 -16.34 -11.66
N ASN A 62 3.58 -15.63 -10.55
CA ASN A 62 4.84 -15.66 -9.82
C ASN A 62 4.97 -16.89 -8.90
N ASN A 63 3.91 -17.70 -8.76
CA ASN A 63 3.84 -18.84 -7.83
C ASN A 63 4.25 -18.47 -6.39
N THR A 64 4.09 -17.20 -6.01
CA THR A 64 4.53 -16.69 -4.69
C THR A 64 3.47 -16.90 -3.61
N TRP A 65 2.22 -17.15 -4.01
CA TRP A 65 1.08 -17.29 -3.10
C TRP A 65 0.35 -18.61 -3.35
N THR A 66 0.05 -19.31 -2.25
CA THR A 66 -0.82 -20.48 -2.22
C THR A 66 -2.02 -20.19 -1.33
N LEU A 67 -3.22 -20.52 -1.80
CA LEU A 67 -4.42 -20.38 -1.01
C LEU A 67 -4.49 -21.52 0.00
N VAL A 68 -4.37 -21.19 1.29
CA VAL A 68 -4.42 -22.15 2.39
C VAL A 68 -5.73 -21.96 3.16
N PRO A 69 -6.41 -23.05 3.58
CA PRO A 69 -7.59 -22.93 4.43
C PRO A 69 -7.26 -22.24 5.75
N HIS A 70 -8.23 -21.53 6.30
CA HIS A 70 -8.08 -20.83 7.56
C HIS A 70 -7.77 -21.82 8.70
N PRO A 71 -6.64 -21.70 9.41
CA PRO A 71 -6.32 -22.58 10.53
C PRO A 71 -7.25 -22.27 11.71
N SER A 72 -8.03 -23.26 12.17
CA SER A 72 -8.97 -23.08 13.29
C SER A 72 -8.29 -22.95 14.66
N THR A 73 -7.05 -23.41 14.78
CA THR A 73 -6.33 -23.54 16.06
C THR A 73 -5.38 -22.39 16.35
N HIS A 74 -5.18 -21.46 15.41
CA HIS A 74 -4.16 -20.42 15.51
C HIS A 74 -4.72 -19.05 15.15
N ASN A 75 -4.20 -18.00 15.80
CA ASN A 75 -4.59 -16.64 15.50
C ASN A 75 -3.95 -16.20 14.18
N VAL A 76 -4.77 -15.88 13.18
CA VAL A 76 -4.29 -15.38 11.90
C VAL A 76 -3.90 -13.92 12.06
N ILE A 77 -2.60 -13.64 11.93
CA ILE A 77 -2.08 -12.27 11.94
C ILE A 77 -2.32 -11.68 10.54
N GLY A 78 -3.16 -10.65 10.46
CA GLY A 78 -3.37 -9.91 9.22
C GLY A 78 -2.14 -9.12 8.80
N SER A 79 -1.96 -8.90 7.50
CA SER A 79 -0.97 -7.94 7.01
C SER A 79 -1.54 -6.52 7.14
N LYS A 80 -0.84 -5.67 7.87
CA LYS A 80 -1.10 -4.23 7.93
C LYS A 80 0.14 -3.52 7.44
N TRP A 81 0.00 -2.75 6.37
CA TRP A 81 1.07 -1.87 5.92
C TRP A 81 1.28 -0.79 7.00
N MET A 82 2.45 -0.80 7.63
CA MET A 82 2.88 0.25 8.56
C MET A 82 3.68 1.27 7.74
N TYR A 83 3.27 2.54 7.80
CA TYR A 83 3.97 3.68 7.19
C TYR A 83 4.85 4.37 8.23
#